data_AF-A0A357R443-F1
#
_entry.id   AF-A0A357R443-F1
#
_cell.length_a   1.000
_cell.length_b   1.000
_cell.length_c   1.000
_cell.angle_alpha   90.00
_cell.angle_beta   90.00
_cell.angle_gamma   90.00
#
_symmetry.space_group_name_H-M   'P 1'
#
loop_
_entity.id
_entity.type
_entity.pdbx_description
1 polymer ?
#
loop_
_entity_poly.entity_id
_entity_poly.type
_entity_poly.pdbx_seq_one_letter_code
_entity_poly.pdbx_strand_id
1 'polypeptide(L)' 'STKPFMLLNYDDTLNSASTLAHELGHSMHSYYSRSTLPPSMSEYPIFLAEVASTLNEALLNDHLLKVTTDKQKRLYII' A
#
# COMPACT_ATOMS: atom_id res chain seq x y z
N SER A 1 2.16 -1.75 23.18
CA SER A 1 2.27 -1.65 21.71
C SER A 1 0.87 -1.74 21.13
N THR A 2 0.38 -0.66 20.54
CA THR A 2 -0.97 -0.57 19.96
C THR A 2 -0.95 -1.22 18.57
N LYS A 3 -1.93 -2.06 18.23
CA LYS A 3 -2.03 -2.65 16.89
C LYS A 3 -2.29 -1.52 15.86
N PRO A 4 -1.69 -1.57 14.65
CA PRO A 4 -2.00 -0.59 13.61
C PRO A 4 -3.47 -0.72 13.21
N PHE A 5 -4.13 0.43 13.02
CA PHE A 5 -5.51 0.53 12.54
C PHE A 5 -5.51 1.29 11.23
N MET A 6 -6.26 0.80 10.24
CA MET A 6 -6.55 1.52 9.00
C MET A 6 -8.03 1.88 8.99
N LEU A 7 -8.32 3.17 8.82
CA LEU A 7 -9.68 3.66 8.60
C LEU A 7 -9.90 3.77 7.09
N LEU A 8 -10.87 3.05 6.56
CA LEU A 8 -11.15 3.03 5.12
C LEU A 8 -12.63 3.31 4.88
N ASN A 9 -12.91 4.10 3.85
CA ASN A 9 -14.20 4.10 3.17
C ASN A 9 -14.06 3.16 1.97
N TYR A 10 -14.53 1.93 2.12
CA TYR A 10 -14.34 0.88 1.11
C TYR A 10 -15.65 0.59 0.39
N ASP A 11 -15.66 0.79 -0.93
CA ASP A 11 -16.85 0.72 -1.79
C ASP A 11 -16.72 -0.29 -2.95
N ASP A 12 -15.89 -1.33 -2.77
CA ASP A 12 -15.63 -2.39 -3.77
C ASP A 12 -15.12 -1.90 -5.13
N THR A 13 -14.56 -0.69 -5.19
CA THR A 13 -13.93 -0.15 -6.41
C THR A 13 -12.43 -0.45 -6.47
N LEU A 14 -11.88 -0.38 -7.69
CA LEU A 14 -10.42 -0.46 -7.88
C LEU A 14 -9.68 0.66 -7.12
N ASN A 15 -10.30 1.83 -6.99
CA ASN A 15 -9.77 2.94 -6.21
C ASN A 15 -9.68 2.58 -4.72
N SER A 16 -10.76 2.03 -4.16
CA SER A 16 -10.77 1.52 -2.78
C SER A 16 -9.71 0.43 -2.53
N ALA A 17 -9.50 -0.47 -3.50
CA ALA A 17 -8.44 -1.46 -3.45
C ALA A 17 -7.03 -0.83 -3.50
N SER A 18 -6.83 0.20 -4.33
CA SER A 18 -5.57 0.95 -4.40
C SER A 18 -5.28 1.68 -3.09
N THR A 19 -6.26 2.37 -2.50
CA THR A 19 -6.12 3.01 -1.19
C THR A 19 -5.78 1.99 -0.10
N LEU A 20 -6.41 0.81 -0.12
CA LEU A 20 -6.05 -0.26 0.82
C LEU A 20 -4.59 -0.71 0.62
N ALA A 21 -4.12 -0.89 -0.61
CA ALA A 21 -2.73 -1.26 -0.90
C ALA A 21 -1.74 -0.18 -0.42
N HIS A 22 -2.09 1.09 -0.59
CA HIS A 22 -1.34 2.25 -0.11
C HIS A 22 -1.12 2.20 1.41
N GLU A 23 -2.21 2.10 2.16
CA GLU A 23 -2.17 2.10 3.63
C GLU A 23 -1.50 0.83 4.20
N LEU A 24 -1.62 -0.29 3.49
CA LEU A 24 -0.86 -1.51 3.79
C LEU A 24 0.64 -1.31 3.62
N GLY A 25 1.07 -0.50 2.63
CA GLY A 25 2.48 -0.14 2.44
C GLY A 25 3.04 0.62 3.63
N HIS A 26 2.31 1.62 4.13
CA HIS A 26 2.67 2.34 5.35
C HIS A 26 2.69 1.41 6.58
N SER A 27 1.67 0.58 6.74
CA SER A 27 1.56 -0.36 7.86
C SER A 27 2.73 -1.35 7.90
N MET A 28 3.11 -1.88 6.74
CA MET A 28 4.23 -2.79 6.59
C MET A 28 5.57 -2.10 6.90
N HIS A 29 5.78 -0.88 6.38
CA HIS A 29 6.97 -0.09 6.66
C HIS A 29 7.11 0.20 8.17
N SER A 30 6.02 0.63 8.81
CA SER A 30 5.97 0.85 10.26
C SER A 30 6.26 -0.42 11.06
N TYR A 31 5.69 -1.57 10.67
CA TYR A 31 5.93 -2.84 11.33
C TYR A 31 7.42 -3.22 11.28
N TYR A 32 8.01 -3.19 10.09
CA TYR A 32 9.42 -3.56 9.92
C TYR A 32 10.34 -2.60 10.67
N SER A 33 10.19 -1.28 10.51
CA SER A 33 11.02 -0.29 11.19
C SER A 33 10.97 -0.43 12.71
N ARG A 34 9.79 -0.68 13.30
CA ARG A 34 9.64 -0.89 14.75
C ARG A 34 10.22 -2.23 15.23
N SER A 35 10.28 -3.23 14.36
CA SER A 35 10.78 -4.57 14.71
C SER A 35 12.29 -4.71 14.57
N THR A 36 12.94 -3.90 13.72
CA THR A 36 14.37 -4.04 13.39
C THR A 36 15.23 -2.88 13.86
N LEU A 37 14.66 -1.68 14.05
CA LEU A 37 15.41 -0.48 14.43
C LEU A 37 15.18 -0.11 15.90
N PRO A 38 16.15 0.57 16.54
CA PRO A 38 15.94 1.18 17.84
C PRO A 38 14.77 2.18 17.81
N PRO A 39 14.03 2.39 18.91
CA PRO A 39 12.88 3.30 18.95
C PRO A 39 13.19 4.70 18.41
N SER A 40 14.38 5.22 18.69
CA SER A 40 14.85 6.54 18.24
C SER A 40 15.06 6.67 16.72
N MET A 41 15.08 5.56 15.98
CA MET A 41 15.25 5.52 14.52
C MET A 41 14.09 4.82 13.80
N SER A 42 13.05 4.42 14.55
CA SER A 42 11.91 3.67 14.01
C SER A 42 10.86 4.55 13.31
N GLU A 43 10.93 5.88 13.53
CA GLU A 43 10.15 6.87 12.78
C GLU A 43 10.91 7.31 11.54
N TYR A 44 10.19 7.49 10.43
CA TYR A 44 10.73 7.89 9.15
C TYR A 44 10.00 9.12 8.60
N PRO A 45 10.68 9.99 7.83
CA PRO A 45 10.06 11.15 7.19
C PRO A 45 9.00 10.72 6.16
N ILE A 46 8.00 11.58 5.94
CA ILE A 46 6.89 11.35 5.00
C ILE A 46 7.39 10.94 3.61
N PHE A 47 8.46 11.56 3.12
CA PHE A 47 9.04 11.21 1.81
C PHE A 47 9.43 9.72 1.70
N LEU A 48 9.98 9.13 2.76
CA LEU A 48 10.30 7.69 2.79
C LEU A 48 9.07 6.83 3.04
N ALA A 49 8.06 7.36 3.75
CA ALA A 49 6.79 6.68 3.94
C ALA A 49 6.12 6.37 2.60
N GLU A 50 6.10 7.35 1.70
CA GLU A 50 5.46 7.27 0.38
C GLU A 50 6.12 6.26 -0.57
N VAL A 51 7.41 5.97 -0.39
CA VAL A 51 8.08 4.95 -1.22
C VAL A 51 7.43 3.58 -1.02
N ALA A 52 7.10 3.22 0.21
CA ALA A 52 6.50 1.91 0.51
C ALA A 52 5.03 1.83 0.05
N SER A 53 4.25 2.90 0.23
CA SER A 53 2.85 2.93 -0.18
C SER A 53 2.69 2.94 -1.70
N THR A 54 3.39 3.82 -2.40
CA THR A 54 3.37 3.89 -3.88
C THR A 54 3.91 2.62 -4.55
N LEU A 55 4.91 1.97 -3.95
CA LEU A 55 5.37 0.66 -4.42
C LEU A 55 4.27 -0.39 -4.32
N ASN A 56 3.50 -0.43 -3.23
CA ASN A 56 2.42 -1.40 -3.07
C ASN A 56 1.28 -1.17 -4.06
N GLU A 57 0.93 0.09 -4.38
CA GLU A 57 0.00 0.40 -5.46
C GLU A 57 0.52 -0.11 -6.81
N ALA A 58 1.81 0.12 -7.11
CA ALA A 58 2.42 -0.35 -8.35
C ALA A 58 2.43 -1.89 -8.45
N LEU A 59 2.70 -2.59 -7.35
CA LEU A 59 2.64 -4.05 -7.28
C LEU A 59 1.20 -4.59 -7.47
N LEU A 60 0.20 -3.91 -6.90
CA LEU A 60 -1.20 -4.25 -7.15
C LEU A 60 -1.55 -4.08 -8.63
N ASN A 61 -1.18 -2.95 -9.25
CA ASN A 61 -1.43 -2.69 -10.67
C ASN A 61 -0.73 -3.71 -11.56
N ASP A 62 0.55 -4.01 -11.31
CA ASP A 62 1.29 -5.04 -12.03
C ASP A 62 0.62 -6.43 -11.90
N HIS A 63 0.18 -6.79 -10.70
CA HIS A 63 -0.56 -8.04 -10.49
C HIS A 63 -1.86 -8.07 -11.30
N LEU A 64 -2.69 -7.02 -11.20
CA LEU A 64 -3.95 -6.92 -11.92
C LEU A 64 -3.76 -6.95 -13.44
N LEU A 65 -2.71 -6.31 -13.96
CA LEU A 65 -2.32 -6.38 -15.36
C LEU A 65 -1.83 -7.78 -15.77
N LYS A 66 -1.31 -8.61 -14.87
CA LYS A 66 -0.94 -9.99 -15.21
C LYS A 66 -2.14 -10.93 -15.26
N VAL A 67 -3.12 -10.74 -14.38
CA VAL A 67 -4.28 -11.65 -14.27
C VAL A 67 -5.49 -11.23 -15.12
N THR A 68 -5.57 -9.96 -15.54
CA THR A 68 -6.69 -9.45 -16.34
C THR A 68 -6.41 -9.61 -17.83
N THR A 69 -7.20 -10.42 -18.52
CA THR A 69 -7.08 -10.65 -19.98
C THR A 69 -7.99 -9.74 -20.81
N ASP A 70 -9.08 -9.25 -20.23
CA ASP A 70 -10.01 -8.35 -20.90
C ASP A 70 -9.36 -7.00 -21.21
N LYS A 71 -9.31 -6.63 -22.49
CA LYS A 71 -8.62 -5.43 -22.95
C LYS A 71 -9.20 -4.14 -22.37
N GLN A 72 -10.52 -4.06 -22.16
CA GLN A 72 -11.18 -2.87 -21.62
C GLN A 72 -10.87 -2.71 -20.13
N LYS A 73 -10.90 -3.81 -19.37
CA LYS A 73 -10.52 -3.78 -17.95
C LYS A 73 -9.04 -3.45 -17.75
N ARG A 74 -8.16 -3.94 -18.63
CA ARG A 74 -6.74 -3.58 -18.60
C ARG A 74 -6.49 -2.10 -18.83
N LEU A 75 -7.24 -1.46 -19.72
CA LEU A 75 -7.19 -0.02 -19.95
C LEU A 75 -7.59 0.79 -18.71
N TYR A 76 -8.47 0.25 -17.87
CA TYR A 76 -8.91 0.89 -16.63
C TYR A 76 -7.91 0.74 -15.46
N ILE A 77 -6.90 -0.14 -15.59
CA ILE A 77 -5.84 -0.34 -14.60
C ILE A 77 -4.61 0.57 -14.88
N ILE A 78 -4.46 1.06 -16.11
CA ILE A 78 -3.35 1.91 -16.58
C ILE A 78 -3.72 3.38 -16.43
#